data_AF-A0A7J4V1U9-F1
#
_entry.id   AF-A0A7J4V1U9-F1
#
_cell.length_a   1.000
_cell.length_b   1.000
_cell.length_c   1.000
_cell.angle_alpha   90.00
_cell.angle_beta   90.00
_cell.angle_gamma   90.00
#
_symmetry.space_group_name_H-M   'P 1'
#
loop_
_entity.id
_entity.type
_entity.pdbx_description
1 polymer ?
#
loop_
_entity_poly.entity_id
_entity_poly.type
_entity_poly.pdbx_seq_one_letter_code
_entity_poly.pdbx_strand_id
1 'polypeptide(L)'
;MLHRKDYLDDLAKAKLAKAAYELGLEVGEHGHLDTVGWVGAELRHIIQQAEDLKLVDIVRRRYEFGKEKGHIRRQGKYNQSATAHRVKPLGGGNAQPVAESLQPARHADFAERVSAEEGIWSTISVMKYARGNEELQSHLSNLIAGMGDLHDRIMQMPPGRTPDRTFDSALGMITEVGWLSTYDVKFFDERSAMANVDTTSMFARSFEKCEAPMCLPLGNVMETVGLKTFGKPMLAVEEKCMAQGHDHCTFKLFPREVPREIGV
;
A
#
# COMPACT_ATOMS: atom_id res chain seq x y z
N MET A 1 -10.69 7.97 21.70
CA MET A 1 -11.47 8.95 20.92
C MET A 1 -10.51 9.95 20.30
N LEU A 2 -10.35 9.97 18.98
CA LEU A 2 -9.71 11.09 18.29
C LEU A 2 -10.80 12.14 18.09
N HIS A 3 -10.63 13.34 18.65
CA HIS A 3 -11.63 14.39 18.45
C HIS A 3 -11.70 14.76 16.96
N ARG A 4 -12.89 15.10 16.45
CA ARG A 4 -13.08 15.60 15.06
C ARG A 4 -12.09 16.70 14.66
N LYS A 5 -11.63 17.48 15.63
CA LYS A 5 -10.58 18.49 15.47
C LYS A 5 -9.21 17.86 15.19
N ASP A 6 -8.83 16.82 15.93
CA ASP A 6 -7.57 16.08 15.74
C ASP A 6 -7.51 15.42 14.36
N TYR A 7 -8.64 14.87 13.88
CA TYR A 7 -8.74 14.30 12.53
C TYR A 7 -8.57 15.35 11.42
N LEU A 8 -9.18 16.52 11.58
CA LEU A 8 -9.04 17.62 10.61
C LEU A 8 -7.60 18.17 10.61
N ASP A 9 -6.98 18.24 11.79
CA ASP A 9 -5.58 18.64 11.92
C ASP A 9 -4.66 17.61 11.25
N ASP A 10 -4.88 16.31 11.44
CA ASP A 10 -4.08 15.26 10.79
C ASP A 10 -4.25 15.23 9.26
N LEU A 11 -5.45 15.50 8.76
CA LEU A 11 -5.69 15.67 7.32
C LEU A 11 -4.97 16.90 6.77
N ALA A 12 -4.98 18.02 7.49
CA ALA A 12 -4.27 19.24 7.11
C ALA A 12 -2.75 19.01 7.10
N LYS A 13 -2.23 18.31 8.11
CA LYS A 13 -0.82 17.89 8.20
C LYS A 13 -0.40 17.04 6.99
N ALA A 14 -1.22 16.07 6.61
CA ALA A 14 -0.97 15.20 5.46
C ALA A 14 -0.96 15.98 4.14
N LYS A 15 -1.91 16.90 3.94
CA LYS A 15 -1.98 17.75 2.73
C LYS A 15 -0.76 18.66 2.59
N LEU A 16 -0.33 19.30 3.68
CA LEU A 16 0.86 20.16 3.69
C LEU A 16 2.14 19.39 3.38
N ALA A 17 2.31 18.22 3.99
CA ALA A 17 3.43 17.33 3.70
C ALA A 17 3.45 16.87 2.23
N LYS A 18 2.27 16.60 1.65
CA LYS A 18 2.12 16.23 0.24
C LYS A 18 2.48 17.39 -0.70
N ALA A 19 1.94 18.57 -0.46
CA ALA A 19 2.22 19.76 -1.26
C ALA A 19 3.72 20.11 -1.27
N ALA A 20 4.37 20.02 -0.11
CA ALA A 20 5.82 20.22 0.00
C ALA A 20 6.61 19.23 -0.85
N TYR A 21 6.20 17.95 -0.84
CA TYR A 21 6.82 16.92 -1.66
C TYR A 21 6.60 17.14 -3.16
N GLU A 22 5.36 17.43 -3.57
CA GLU A 22 5.00 17.67 -4.98
C GLU A 22 5.80 18.85 -5.55
N LEU A 23 5.91 19.94 -4.78
CA LEU A 23 6.75 21.09 -5.14
C LEU A 23 8.22 20.69 -5.27
N GLY A 24 8.76 19.94 -4.29
CA GLY A 24 10.13 19.44 -4.35
C GLY A 24 10.38 18.59 -5.59
N LEU A 25 9.47 17.66 -5.88
CA LEU A 25 9.53 16.78 -7.04
C LEU A 25 9.62 17.56 -8.35
N GLU A 26 8.76 18.57 -8.52
CA GLU A 26 8.77 19.44 -9.68
C GLU A 26 10.10 20.20 -9.82
N VAL A 27 10.59 20.78 -8.73
CA VAL A 27 11.87 21.50 -8.69
C VAL A 27 13.03 20.59 -9.10
N GLY A 28 13.09 19.38 -8.54
CA GLY A 28 14.12 18.40 -8.86
C GLY A 28 14.05 17.88 -10.29
N GLU A 29 12.83 17.63 -10.79
CA GLU A 29 12.58 17.08 -12.12
C GLU A 29 12.92 18.08 -13.23
N HIS A 30 12.63 19.36 -13.01
CA HIS A 30 12.93 20.43 -13.97
C HIS A 30 14.27 21.12 -13.73
N GLY A 31 14.91 20.86 -12.59
CA GLY A 31 16.21 21.45 -12.23
C GLY A 31 16.12 22.93 -11.89
N HIS A 32 15.00 23.38 -11.33
CA HIS A 32 14.87 24.75 -10.85
C HIS A 32 15.80 24.99 -9.65
N LEU A 33 16.31 26.21 -9.52
CA LEU A 33 16.97 26.65 -8.30
C LEU A 33 15.89 27.06 -7.29
N ASP A 34 16.12 26.81 -6.00
CA ASP A 34 15.21 27.25 -4.93
C ASP A 34 15.04 28.79 -4.90
N THR A 35 15.97 29.52 -5.54
CA THR A 35 15.96 30.98 -5.69
C THR A 35 15.02 31.49 -6.78
N VAL A 36 14.44 30.62 -7.60
CA VAL A 36 13.43 31.00 -8.59
C VAL A 36 12.20 31.55 -7.84
N GLY A 37 11.77 32.75 -8.20
CA GLY A 37 10.84 33.55 -7.41
C GLY A 37 9.54 32.83 -7.02
N TRP A 38 8.98 32.03 -7.92
CA TRP A 38 7.76 31.26 -7.66
C TRP A 38 8.01 30.06 -6.73
N VAL A 39 9.12 29.33 -6.89
CA VAL A 39 9.51 28.20 -6.02
C VAL A 39 9.69 28.68 -4.59
N GLY A 40 10.45 29.77 -4.42
CA GLY A 40 10.68 30.36 -3.11
C GLY A 40 9.39 30.91 -2.48
N ALA A 41 8.47 31.47 -3.28
CA ALA A 41 7.18 31.95 -2.79
C ALA A 41 6.28 30.80 -2.31
N GLU A 42 6.17 29.74 -3.11
CA GLU A 42 5.36 28.57 -2.80
C GLU A 42 5.90 27.81 -1.58
N LEU A 43 7.22 27.58 -1.51
CA LEU A 43 7.83 26.94 -0.36
C LEU A 43 7.66 27.75 0.93
N ARG A 44 7.77 29.09 0.87
CA ARG A 44 7.47 29.95 2.02
C ARG A 44 6.01 29.87 2.43
N HIS A 45 5.07 29.81 1.49
CA HIS A 45 3.65 29.67 1.79
C HIS A 45 3.36 28.36 2.53
N ILE A 46 3.90 27.24 2.04
CA ILE A 46 3.78 25.92 2.66
C ILE A 46 4.43 25.91 4.05
N ILE A 47 5.61 26.53 4.21
CA ILE A 47 6.28 26.62 5.52
C ILE A 47 5.47 27.46 6.51
N GLN A 48 4.88 28.58 6.07
CA GLN A 48 4.07 29.43 6.94
C GLN A 48 2.86 28.67 7.48
N GLN A 49 2.16 27.92 6.62
CA GLN A 49 1.06 27.05 7.02
C GLN A 49 1.52 25.90 7.94
N ALA A 50 2.76 25.45 7.79
CA ALA A 50 3.36 24.42 8.63
C ALA A 50 3.78 24.93 10.01
N GLU A 51 4.06 26.23 10.18
CA GLU A 51 4.37 26.84 11.49
C GLU A 51 3.18 26.72 12.44
N ASP A 52 1.98 27.04 11.96
CA ASP A 52 0.73 26.96 12.73
C ASP A 52 0.43 25.53 13.21
N LEU A 53 0.90 24.53 12.46
CA LEU A 53 0.71 23.10 12.75
C LEU A 53 1.95 22.43 13.37
N LYS A 54 3.01 23.18 13.69
CA LYS A 54 4.30 22.67 14.22
C LYS A 54 4.92 21.57 13.33
N LEU A 55 4.83 21.73 12.02
CA LEU A 55 5.25 20.76 11.00
C LEU A 55 6.46 21.19 10.15
N VAL A 56 7.06 22.35 10.41
CA VAL A 56 8.10 22.95 9.55
C VAL A 56 9.19 21.94 9.17
N ASP A 57 9.70 21.16 10.13
CA ASP A 57 10.74 20.15 9.88
C ASP A 57 10.28 19.00 8.98
N ILE A 58 9.01 18.63 9.06
CA ILE A 58 8.42 17.59 8.21
C ILE A 58 8.26 18.12 6.79
N VAL A 59 7.74 19.34 6.63
CA VAL A 59 7.58 20.01 5.34
C VAL A 59 8.92 20.21 4.63
N ARG A 60 9.95 20.69 5.34
CA ARG A 60 11.29 20.86 4.75
C ARG A 60 11.88 19.53 4.27
N ARG A 61 11.77 18.48 5.09
CA ARG A 61 12.25 17.14 4.71
C ARG A 61 11.47 16.57 3.52
N ARG A 62 10.16 16.84 3.43
CA ARG A 62 9.32 16.43 2.30
C ARG A 62 9.73 17.13 1.01
N TYR A 63 9.99 18.42 1.07
CA TYR A 63 10.50 19.19 -0.06
C TYR A 63 11.85 18.67 -0.56
N GLU A 64 12.84 18.51 0.32
CA GLU A 64 14.16 18.00 -0.08
C GLU A 64 14.09 16.57 -0.64
N PHE A 65 13.26 15.71 -0.04
CA PHE A 65 13.06 14.36 -0.56
C PHE A 65 12.36 14.35 -1.92
N GLY A 66 11.37 15.22 -2.13
CA GLY A 66 10.75 15.46 -3.44
C GLY A 66 11.80 15.85 -4.47
N LYS A 67 12.64 16.82 -4.13
CA LYS A 67 13.72 17.33 -4.99
C LYS A 67 14.74 16.26 -5.36
N GLU A 68 15.16 15.44 -4.42
CA GLU A 68 16.02 14.28 -4.69
C GLU A 68 15.35 13.28 -5.65
N LYS A 69 14.06 12.95 -5.42
CA LYS A 69 13.30 12.07 -6.32
C LYS A 69 13.12 12.66 -7.71
N GLY A 70 12.88 13.96 -7.80
CA GLY A 70 12.79 14.70 -9.06
C GLY A 70 14.11 14.64 -9.81
N HIS A 71 15.23 14.83 -9.11
CA HIS A 71 16.56 14.68 -9.70
C HIS A 71 16.81 13.26 -10.22
N ILE A 72 16.44 12.22 -9.46
CA ILE A 72 16.54 10.83 -9.91
C ILE A 72 15.66 10.59 -11.16
N ARG A 73 14.44 11.13 -11.22
CA ARG A 73 13.56 11.02 -12.40
C ARG A 73 14.14 11.73 -13.61
N ARG A 74 14.65 12.95 -13.42
CA ARG A 74 15.35 13.72 -14.46
C ARG A 74 16.54 12.92 -15.00
N GLN A 75 17.40 12.43 -14.12
CA GLN A 75 18.54 11.58 -14.48
C GLN A 75 18.10 10.28 -15.16
N GLY A 76 17.01 9.66 -14.70
CA GLY A 76 16.41 8.47 -15.30
C GLY A 76 15.92 8.72 -16.73
N LYS A 77 15.28 9.87 -17.00
CA LYS A 77 14.89 10.31 -18.36
C LYS A 77 16.12 10.57 -19.25
N TYR A 78 17.14 11.23 -18.73
CA TYR A 78 18.41 11.43 -19.45
C TYR A 78 19.12 10.10 -19.74
N ASN A 79 19.13 9.16 -18.80
CA ASN A 79 19.77 7.86 -18.95
C ASN A 79 18.99 6.91 -19.88
N GLN A 80 17.66 7.01 -19.93
CA GLN A 80 16.84 6.31 -20.93
C GLN A 80 17.09 6.84 -22.35
N SER A 81 17.36 8.14 -22.52
CA SER A 81 17.77 8.69 -23.82
C SER A 81 19.22 8.34 -24.22
N ALA A 82 20.06 7.96 -23.26
CA ALA A 82 21.48 7.73 -23.48
C ALA A 82 21.87 6.26 -23.66
N THR A 83 21.24 5.29 -22.99
CA THR A 83 21.61 3.87 -23.16
C THR A 83 20.59 2.93 -22.50
N ALA A 84 20.02 2.04 -23.31
CA ALA A 84 19.51 0.75 -22.85
C ALA A 84 20.66 -0.09 -22.27
N HIS A 85 21.09 0.13 -21.01
CA HIS A 85 22.00 -0.78 -20.33
C HIS A 85 21.85 -0.80 -18.79
N ARG A 86 21.34 -1.94 -18.32
CA ARG A 86 21.69 -2.68 -17.08
C ARG A 86 21.91 -1.86 -15.81
N VAL A 87 20.93 -1.95 -14.91
CA VAL A 87 21.17 -1.87 -13.46
C VAL A 87 22.09 -3.04 -13.06
N LYS A 88 23.27 -2.73 -12.50
CA LYS A 88 24.16 -3.71 -11.88
C LYS A 88 23.70 -3.98 -10.44
N PRO A 89 23.45 -5.24 -10.03
CA PRO A 89 23.45 -5.60 -8.63
C PRO A 89 24.89 -5.52 -8.09
N LEU A 90 25.04 -5.03 -6.86
CA LEU A 90 26.30 -5.12 -6.12
C LEU A 90 26.54 -6.58 -5.71
N GLY A 91 27.56 -7.22 -6.30
CA GLY A 91 28.30 -8.33 -5.68
C GLY A 91 28.06 -9.75 -6.21
N GLY A 92 28.98 -10.21 -7.08
CA GLY A 92 29.77 -11.44 -6.90
C GLY A 92 29.14 -12.83 -7.10
N GLY A 93 29.49 -13.48 -8.21
CA GLY A 93 29.45 -14.95 -8.33
C GLY A 93 29.21 -15.46 -9.75
N ASN A 94 30.22 -16.08 -10.36
CA ASN A 94 30.14 -16.72 -11.68
C ASN A 94 28.96 -17.68 -11.79
N ALA A 95 28.09 -17.49 -12.77
CA ALA A 95 27.16 -18.52 -13.23
C ALA A 95 27.18 -18.58 -14.77
N GLN A 96 27.54 -19.74 -15.28
CA GLN A 96 27.47 -20.12 -16.69
C GLN A 96 26.01 -20.10 -17.21
N PRO A 97 25.79 -20.00 -18.53
CA PRO A 97 24.47 -19.79 -19.10
C PRO A 97 23.64 -21.07 -19.03
N VAL A 98 22.53 -21.02 -18.29
CA VAL A 98 21.47 -22.05 -18.37
C VAL A 98 20.40 -21.55 -19.34
N ALA A 99 20.02 -22.46 -20.22
CA ALA A 99 19.21 -22.28 -21.41
C ALA A 99 17.87 -21.52 -21.21
N GLU A 100 17.50 -20.81 -22.27
CA GLU A 100 16.21 -20.15 -22.47
C GLU A 100 15.01 -21.11 -22.43
N SER A 101 13.88 -20.48 -22.14
CA SER A 101 12.50 -20.89 -22.45
C SER A 101 11.72 -21.66 -21.38
N LEU A 102 11.29 -20.92 -20.36
CA LEU A 102 9.88 -20.96 -19.93
C LEU A 102 9.37 -19.52 -19.98
N GLN A 103 8.43 -19.25 -20.89
CA GLN A 103 7.74 -17.96 -20.92
C GLN A 103 7.12 -17.73 -19.54
N PRO A 104 7.41 -16.62 -18.84
CA PRO A 104 6.75 -16.34 -17.58
C PRO A 104 5.26 -16.16 -17.85
N ALA A 105 4.44 -16.84 -17.04
CA ALA A 105 3.02 -16.59 -16.95
C ALA A 105 2.80 -15.08 -16.94
N ARG A 106 1.85 -14.57 -17.75
CA ARG A 106 1.51 -13.14 -17.80
C ARG A 106 1.45 -12.61 -16.37
N HIS A 107 2.43 -11.79 -15.98
CA HIS A 107 2.36 -11.08 -14.71
C HIS A 107 1.06 -10.29 -14.76
N ALA A 108 0.17 -10.54 -13.79
CA ALA A 108 -1.00 -9.69 -13.63
C ALA A 108 -0.51 -8.23 -13.63
N ASP A 109 -1.07 -7.39 -14.48
CA ASP A 109 -0.67 -5.99 -14.58
C ASP A 109 -0.66 -5.40 -13.17
N PHE A 110 0.49 -4.93 -12.72
CA PHE A 110 0.65 -4.43 -11.36
C PHE A 110 -0.14 -3.14 -11.20
N ALA A 111 -1.09 -3.11 -10.25
CA ALA A 111 -1.88 -1.93 -9.93
C ALA A 111 -1.56 -1.45 -8.51
N GLU A 112 -0.89 -0.30 -8.40
CA GLU A 112 -0.55 0.31 -7.13
C GLU A 112 -1.82 0.78 -6.38
N ARG A 113 -1.98 0.34 -5.12
CA ARG A 113 -2.98 0.92 -4.19
C ARG A 113 -2.58 2.31 -3.74
N VAL A 114 -1.30 2.41 -3.42
CA VAL A 114 -0.60 3.54 -2.81
C VAL A 114 0.70 3.63 -3.58
N SER A 115 1.10 4.85 -3.93
CA SER A 115 2.39 5.02 -4.61
C SER A 115 3.52 4.44 -3.78
N ALA A 116 4.58 3.92 -4.42
CA ALA A 116 5.76 3.42 -3.70
C ALA A 116 6.31 4.44 -2.68
N GLU A 117 6.20 5.73 -3.01
CA GLU A 117 6.65 6.82 -2.16
C GLU A 117 5.77 7.00 -0.90
N GLU A 118 4.45 7.04 -1.06
CA GLU A 118 3.52 7.11 0.07
C GLU A 118 3.61 5.86 0.96
N GLY A 119 3.89 4.69 0.37
CA GLY A 119 4.19 3.46 1.10
C GLY A 119 5.45 3.57 1.97
N ILE A 120 6.57 4.05 1.41
CA ILE A 120 7.81 4.30 2.16
C ILE A 120 7.55 5.28 3.32
N TRP A 121 6.80 6.35 3.07
CA TRP A 121 6.54 7.36 4.10
C TRP A 121 5.65 6.88 5.23
N SER A 122 4.57 6.17 4.89
CA SER A 122 3.69 5.55 5.89
C SER A 122 4.47 4.59 6.77
N THR A 123 5.35 3.80 6.16
CA THR A 123 6.25 2.88 6.87
C THR A 123 7.20 3.62 7.81
N ILE A 124 7.92 4.64 7.32
CA ILE A 124 8.82 5.47 8.15
C ILE A 124 8.06 6.13 9.30
N SER A 125 6.85 6.62 9.05
CA SER A 125 6.01 7.26 10.07
C SER A 125 5.67 6.29 11.20
N VAL A 126 5.17 5.10 10.87
CA VAL A 126 4.84 4.05 11.84
C VAL A 126 6.09 3.59 12.59
N MET A 127 7.20 3.37 11.89
CA MET A 127 8.47 2.98 12.53
C MET A 127 9.02 4.06 13.47
N LYS A 128 8.88 5.35 13.13
CA LYS A 128 9.24 6.46 14.02
C LYS A 128 8.36 6.51 15.25
N TYR A 129 7.06 6.27 15.11
CA TYR A 129 6.13 6.17 16.24
C TYR A 129 6.49 5.00 17.17
N ALA A 130 6.88 3.86 16.61
CA ALA A 130 7.34 2.71 17.38
C ALA A 130 8.74 2.88 17.99
N ARG A 131 9.53 3.89 17.56
CA ARG A 131 10.94 4.02 17.94
C ARG A 131 11.08 4.23 19.45
N GLY A 132 11.87 3.35 20.09
CA GLY A 132 12.14 3.41 21.53
C GLY A 132 11.09 2.73 22.40
N ASN A 133 10.06 2.13 21.80
CA ASN A 133 9.11 1.25 22.46
C ASN A 133 9.33 -0.19 21.95
N GLU A 134 10.07 -0.99 22.72
CA GLU A 134 10.47 -2.36 22.33
C GLU A 134 9.26 -3.28 22.12
N GLU A 135 8.23 -3.15 22.97
CA GLU A 135 7.00 -3.93 22.84
C GLU A 135 6.28 -3.60 21.53
N LEU A 136 6.08 -2.31 21.23
CA LEU A 136 5.42 -1.88 20.00
C LEU A 136 6.23 -2.27 18.75
N GLN A 137 7.57 -2.22 18.82
CA GLN A 137 8.43 -2.72 17.74
C GLN A 137 8.27 -4.22 17.52
N SER A 138 8.22 -5.00 18.61
CA SER A 138 7.96 -6.44 18.54
C SER A 138 6.60 -6.74 17.91
N HIS A 139 5.54 -6.07 18.37
CA HIS A 139 4.19 -6.23 17.80
C HIS A 139 4.14 -5.84 16.32
N LEU A 140 4.78 -4.74 15.92
CA LEU A 140 4.87 -4.32 14.52
C LEU A 140 5.63 -5.34 13.66
N SER A 141 6.75 -5.88 14.17
CA SER A 141 7.51 -6.92 13.49
C SER A 141 6.66 -8.17 13.28
N ASN A 142 5.93 -8.60 14.30
CA ASN A 142 5.04 -9.77 14.23
C ASN A 142 3.86 -9.54 13.27
N LEU A 143 3.30 -8.32 13.24
CA LEU A 143 2.26 -7.95 12.28
C LEU A 143 2.76 -8.09 10.84
N ILE A 144 3.92 -7.51 10.52
CA ILE A 144 4.50 -7.54 9.17
C ILE A 144 4.84 -8.97 8.77
N ALA A 145 5.48 -9.74 9.66
CA ALA A 145 5.82 -11.14 9.41
C ALA A 145 4.57 -11.99 9.19
N GLY A 146 3.57 -11.91 10.08
CA GLY A 146 2.33 -12.67 9.96
C GLY A 146 1.53 -12.32 8.70
N MET A 147 1.53 -11.05 8.29
CA MET A 147 0.97 -10.65 7.00
C MET A 147 1.72 -11.28 5.83
N GLY A 148 3.06 -11.19 5.82
CA GLY A 148 3.91 -11.76 4.77
C GLY A 148 3.74 -13.27 4.64
N ASP A 149 3.79 -13.99 5.74
CA ASP A 149 3.64 -15.45 5.76
C ASP A 149 2.28 -15.90 5.20
N LEU A 150 1.19 -15.20 5.55
CA LEU A 150 -0.14 -15.51 5.05
C LEU A 150 -0.28 -15.18 3.56
N HIS A 151 0.31 -14.07 3.10
CA HIS A 151 0.38 -13.73 1.68
C HIS A 151 1.08 -14.83 0.89
N ASP A 152 2.27 -15.24 1.35
CA ASP A 152 3.06 -16.28 0.70
C ASP A 152 2.31 -17.61 0.69
N ARG A 153 1.67 -17.98 1.80
CA ARG A 153 0.89 -19.21 1.91
C ARG A 153 -0.28 -19.25 0.91
N ILE A 154 -1.05 -18.17 0.80
CA ILE A 154 -2.15 -18.06 -0.16
C ILE A 154 -1.62 -18.06 -1.60
N MET A 155 -0.52 -17.36 -1.88
CA MET A 155 0.02 -17.30 -3.24
C MET A 155 0.62 -18.64 -3.70
N GLN A 156 1.21 -19.41 -2.78
CA GLN A 156 1.80 -20.71 -3.05
C GLN A 156 0.79 -21.86 -3.09
N MET A 157 -0.44 -21.67 -2.64
CA MET A 157 -1.45 -22.74 -2.66
C MET A 157 -1.73 -23.22 -4.10
N PRO A 158 -1.99 -24.52 -4.33
CA PRO A 158 -2.47 -24.98 -5.62
C PRO A 158 -3.85 -24.38 -5.92
N PRO A 159 -4.12 -23.94 -7.16
CA PRO A 159 -5.45 -23.49 -7.54
C PRO A 159 -6.45 -24.66 -7.43
N GLY A 160 -7.67 -24.36 -7.00
CA GLY A 160 -8.78 -25.29 -7.02
C GLY A 160 -9.21 -25.61 -8.46
N ARG A 161 -10.10 -26.61 -8.62
CA ARG A 161 -10.64 -27.00 -9.93
C ARG A 161 -11.42 -25.87 -10.62
N THR A 162 -11.97 -24.96 -9.83
CA THR A 162 -12.76 -23.81 -10.26
C THR A 162 -12.38 -22.59 -9.42
N PRO A 163 -12.62 -21.35 -9.90
CA PRO A 163 -12.29 -20.15 -9.14
C PRO A 163 -12.99 -20.05 -7.79
N ASP A 164 -14.27 -20.43 -7.68
CA ASP A 164 -15.01 -20.48 -6.41
C ASP A 164 -14.33 -21.42 -5.39
N ARG A 165 -13.80 -22.56 -5.84
CA ARG A 165 -13.04 -23.49 -4.97
C ARG A 165 -11.69 -22.94 -4.56
N THR A 166 -11.04 -22.19 -5.43
CA THR A 166 -9.79 -21.48 -5.10
C THR A 166 -10.05 -20.40 -4.05
N PHE A 167 -11.13 -19.64 -4.23
CA PHE A 167 -11.56 -18.60 -3.31
C PHE A 167 -11.88 -19.16 -1.92
N ASP A 168 -12.71 -20.20 -1.86
CA ASP A 168 -13.10 -20.89 -0.63
C ASP A 168 -11.88 -21.49 0.10
N SER A 169 -10.98 -22.16 -0.62
CA SER A 169 -9.75 -22.72 -0.05
C SER A 169 -8.83 -21.62 0.51
N ALA A 170 -8.72 -20.48 -0.17
CA ALA A 170 -7.91 -19.35 0.28
C ALA A 170 -8.51 -18.67 1.54
N LEU A 171 -9.83 -18.51 1.61
CA LEU A 171 -10.53 -18.07 2.83
C LEU A 171 -10.33 -19.06 3.98
N GLY A 172 -10.38 -20.36 3.68
CA GLY A 172 -10.06 -21.43 4.63
C GLY A 172 -8.69 -21.26 5.27
N MET A 173 -7.66 -20.89 4.52
CA MET A 173 -6.33 -20.64 5.07
C MET A 173 -6.30 -19.48 6.08
N ILE A 174 -7.10 -18.43 5.86
CA ILE A 174 -7.22 -17.31 6.82
C ILE A 174 -7.87 -17.79 8.14
N THR A 175 -8.84 -18.71 8.04
CA THR A 175 -9.44 -19.35 9.22
C THR A 175 -8.47 -20.28 9.94
N GLU A 176 -7.68 -21.07 9.21
CA GLU A 176 -6.68 -21.97 9.79
C GLU A 176 -5.61 -21.25 10.61
N VAL A 177 -5.19 -20.06 10.17
CA VAL A 177 -4.25 -19.21 10.94
C VAL A 177 -4.93 -18.40 12.05
N GLY A 178 -6.25 -18.55 12.21
CA GLY A 178 -7.02 -17.96 13.30
C GLY A 178 -7.34 -16.48 13.15
N TRP A 179 -7.19 -15.89 11.95
CA TRP A 179 -7.57 -14.49 11.73
C TRP A 179 -9.08 -14.31 11.55
N LEU A 180 -9.74 -15.35 11.01
CA LEU A 180 -11.19 -15.48 10.96
C LEU A 180 -11.62 -16.70 11.77
N SER A 181 -12.73 -16.63 12.50
CA SER A 181 -13.33 -17.84 13.08
C SER A 181 -14.32 -18.50 12.14
N THR A 182 -15.04 -17.71 11.34
CA THR A 182 -15.99 -18.18 10.32
C THR A 182 -16.02 -17.22 9.13
N TYR A 183 -16.45 -17.73 7.98
CA TYR A 183 -16.79 -16.93 6.81
C TYR A 183 -18.00 -17.53 6.08
N ASP A 184 -18.69 -16.71 5.30
CA ASP A 184 -19.80 -17.08 4.44
C ASP A 184 -19.77 -16.24 3.15
N VAL A 185 -19.62 -16.91 2.01
CA VAL A 185 -19.54 -16.25 0.70
C VAL A 185 -20.96 -15.96 0.21
N LYS A 186 -21.39 -14.70 0.38
CA LYS A 186 -22.74 -14.25 0.01
C LYS A 186 -22.92 -14.05 -1.49
N PHE A 187 -21.85 -13.70 -2.19
CA PHE A 187 -21.85 -13.45 -3.62
C PHE A 187 -20.49 -13.80 -4.20
N PHE A 188 -20.50 -14.44 -5.37
CA PHE A 188 -19.32 -14.74 -6.16
C PHE A 188 -19.67 -14.72 -7.64
N ASP A 189 -19.00 -13.86 -8.41
CA ASP A 189 -19.11 -13.84 -9.86
C ASP A 189 -17.72 -13.86 -10.50
N GLU A 190 -17.42 -14.98 -11.15
CA GLU A 190 -16.18 -15.18 -11.89
C GLU A 190 -16.03 -14.19 -13.05
N ARG A 191 -17.14 -13.86 -13.74
CA ARG A 191 -17.08 -13.05 -14.97
C ARG A 191 -16.69 -11.61 -14.68
N SER A 192 -17.35 -10.99 -13.70
CA SER A 192 -16.99 -9.65 -13.24
C SER A 192 -15.82 -9.63 -12.26
N ALA A 193 -15.34 -10.80 -11.82
CA ALA A 193 -14.33 -10.95 -10.76
C ALA A 193 -14.74 -10.16 -9.50
N MET A 194 -15.94 -10.43 -9.00
CA MET A 194 -16.48 -9.77 -7.81
C MET A 194 -16.88 -10.82 -6.77
N ALA A 195 -16.70 -10.48 -5.49
CA ALA A 195 -17.15 -11.33 -4.39
C ALA A 195 -17.63 -10.49 -3.20
N ASN A 196 -18.53 -11.05 -2.41
CA ASN A 196 -18.94 -10.50 -1.12
C ASN A 196 -18.89 -11.60 -0.06
N VAL A 197 -18.21 -11.33 1.05
CA VAL A 197 -17.95 -12.32 2.10
C VAL A 197 -18.30 -11.72 3.45
N ASP A 198 -19.20 -12.37 4.18
CA ASP A 198 -19.42 -12.09 5.59
C ASP A 198 -18.47 -12.94 6.42
N THR A 199 -17.90 -12.35 7.47
CA THR A 199 -16.83 -12.97 8.25
C THR A 199 -16.99 -12.66 9.74
N THR A 200 -16.48 -13.57 10.56
CA THR A 200 -16.25 -13.31 11.97
C THR A 200 -14.76 -13.07 12.18
N SER A 201 -14.37 -11.80 12.23
CA SER A 201 -12.99 -11.37 12.37
C SER A 201 -12.51 -11.45 13.83
N MET A 202 -11.39 -12.12 14.05
CA MET A 202 -10.74 -12.12 15.37
C MET A 202 -10.16 -10.75 15.70
N PHE A 203 -9.72 -9.98 14.71
CA PHE A 203 -9.28 -8.61 14.92
C PHE A 203 -10.41 -7.74 15.46
N ALA A 204 -11.56 -7.73 14.79
CA ALA A 204 -12.69 -6.91 15.22
C ALA A 204 -13.18 -7.26 16.63
N ARG A 205 -13.14 -8.54 17.01
CA ARG A 205 -13.46 -9.01 18.37
C ARG A 205 -12.47 -8.54 19.43
N SER A 206 -11.22 -8.31 19.04
CA SER A 206 -10.17 -7.82 19.95
C SER A 206 -10.22 -6.31 20.16
N PHE A 207 -11.02 -5.58 19.39
CA PHE A 207 -11.22 -4.14 19.59
C PHE A 207 -12.46 -3.86 20.43
N GLU A 208 -12.40 -2.79 21.22
CA GLU A 208 -13.61 -2.16 21.76
C GLU A 208 -14.44 -1.51 20.65
N LYS A 209 -15.60 -0.95 20.99
CA LYS A 209 -16.46 -0.26 20.02
C LYS A 209 -15.71 0.89 19.33
N CYS A 210 -15.57 0.80 18.01
CA CYS A 210 -14.86 1.73 17.15
C CYS A 210 -15.84 2.47 16.22
N GLU A 211 -15.47 3.68 15.80
CA GLU A 211 -16.26 4.46 14.82
C GLU A 211 -16.01 3.99 13.37
N ALA A 212 -14.81 3.50 13.09
CA ALA A 212 -14.38 3.05 11.77
C ALA A 212 -14.10 1.54 11.74
N PRO A 213 -14.12 0.92 10.54
CA PRO A 213 -13.69 -0.46 10.37
C PRO A 213 -12.22 -0.66 10.76
N MET A 214 -11.93 -1.75 11.47
CA MET A 214 -10.60 -2.01 12.05
C MET A 214 -9.86 -3.18 11.39
N CYS A 215 -10.49 -3.92 10.48
CA CYS A 215 -9.90 -5.12 9.90
C CYS A 215 -9.03 -4.81 8.68
N LEU A 216 -8.27 -3.71 8.71
CA LEU A 216 -7.39 -3.31 7.62
C LEU A 216 -6.41 -4.42 7.19
N PRO A 217 -5.76 -5.17 8.10
CA PRO A 217 -4.90 -6.28 7.70
C PRO A 217 -5.66 -7.40 6.97
N LEU A 218 -6.90 -7.71 7.39
CA LEU A 218 -7.75 -8.67 6.68
C LEU A 218 -8.12 -8.16 5.30
N GLY A 219 -8.45 -6.87 5.15
CA GLY A 219 -8.70 -6.27 3.84
C GLY A 219 -7.52 -6.50 2.87
N ASN A 220 -6.29 -6.31 3.33
CA ASN A 220 -5.10 -6.56 2.51
C ASN A 220 -4.97 -8.05 2.11
N VAL A 221 -5.20 -8.98 3.04
CA VAL A 221 -5.19 -10.42 2.75
C VAL A 221 -6.33 -10.83 1.81
N MET A 222 -7.51 -10.21 1.92
CA MET A 222 -8.63 -10.43 1.01
C MET A 222 -8.30 -10.00 -0.42
N GLU A 223 -7.52 -8.92 -0.62
CA GLU A 223 -6.98 -8.59 -1.94
C GLU A 223 -6.13 -9.72 -2.52
N THR A 224 -5.33 -10.39 -1.68
CA THR A 224 -4.49 -11.53 -2.07
C THR A 224 -5.30 -12.78 -2.38
N VAL A 225 -6.35 -13.07 -1.59
CA VAL A 225 -7.35 -14.10 -1.92
C VAL A 225 -7.95 -13.83 -3.31
N GLY A 226 -8.37 -12.59 -3.54
CA GLY A 226 -8.93 -12.17 -4.82
C GLY A 226 -7.92 -12.29 -5.96
N LEU A 227 -6.68 -11.85 -5.77
CA LEU A 227 -5.60 -11.96 -6.77
C LEU A 227 -5.34 -13.42 -7.14
N LYS A 228 -5.21 -14.30 -6.13
CA LYS A 228 -4.98 -15.73 -6.34
C LYS A 228 -6.13 -16.40 -7.09
N THR A 229 -7.36 -15.95 -6.83
CA THR A 229 -8.59 -16.51 -7.39
C THR A 229 -8.85 -16.04 -8.82
N PHE A 230 -8.81 -14.72 -9.05
CA PHE A 230 -9.23 -14.09 -10.30
C PHE A 230 -8.06 -13.77 -11.24
N GLY A 231 -6.81 -13.94 -10.77
CA GLY A 231 -5.61 -13.70 -11.56
C GLY A 231 -5.37 -12.24 -11.94
N LYS A 232 -5.98 -11.29 -11.21
CA LYS A 232 -5.87 -9.86 -11.48
C LYS A 232 -5.86 -9.07 -10.17
N PRO A 233 -5.33 -7.83 -10.15
CA PRO A 233 -5.31 -7.01 -8.94
C PRO A 233 -6.73 -6.73 -8.44
N MET A 234 -6.94 -6.92 -7.14
CA MET A 234 -8.23 -6.75 -6.48
C MET A 234 -8.17 -5.65 -5.43
N LEU A 235 -9.30 -4.99 -5.18
CA LEU A 235 -9.51 -4.10 -4.05
C LEU A 235 -10.54 -4.76 -3.12
N ALA A 236 -10.20 -4.85 -1.84
CA ALA A 236 -11.12 -5.27 -0.80
C ALA A 236 -11.52 -4.05 0.06
N VAL A 237 -12.82 -3.92 0.30
CA VAL A 237 -13.41 -2.87 1.15
C VAL A 237 -14.22 -3.54 2.26
N GLU A 238 -13.91 -3.21 3.51
CA GLU A 238 -14.72 -3.58 4.66
C GLU A 238 -15.90 -2.60 4.77
N GLU A 239 -17.10 -3.05 4.42
CA GLU A 239 -18.32 -2.22 4.46
C GLU A 239 -18.97 -2.21 5.84
N LYS A 240 -18.81 -3.31 6.58
CA LYS A 240 -19.31 -3.47 7.95
C LYS A 240 -18.23 -4.11 8.77
N CYS A 241 -18.05 -3.65 10.00
CA CYS A 241 -17.12 -4.21 10.96
C CYS A 241 -17.81 -4.55 12.28
N MET A 242 -17.47 -5.68 12.89
CA MET A 242 -17.99 -6.02 14.22
C MET A 242 -17.55 -5.02 15.30
N ALA A 243 -16.37 -4.40 15.13
CA ALA A 243 -15.91 -3.35 16.04
C ALA A 243 -16.84 -2.13 16.02
N GLN A 244 -17.63 -1.92 14.97
CA GLN A 244 -18.64 -0.84 14.90
C GLN A 244 -19.98 -1.23 15.56
N GLY A 245 -20.09 -2.46 16.07
CA GLY A 245 -21.31 -3.01 16.68
C GLY A 245 -22.20 -3.80 15.71
N HIS A 246 -21.69 -4.20 14.55
CA HIS A 246 -22.37 -5.13 13.64
C HIS A 246 -22.15 -6.59 14.08
N ASP A 247 -23.05 -7.49 13.65
CA ASP A 247 -22.98 -8.92 14.02
C ASP A 247 -21.81 -9.67 13.33
N HIS A 248 -21.38 -9.18 12.17
CA HIS A 248 -20.31 -9.73 11.35
C HIS A 248 -19.56 -8.61 10.61
N CYS A 249 -18.37 -8.91 10.11
CA CYS A 249 -17.64 -8.04 9.19
C CYS A 249 -17.96 -8.43 7.75
N THR A 250 -18.24 -7.46 6.87
CA THR A 250 -18.55 -7.71 5.46
C THR A 250 -17.46 -7.13 4.57
N PHE A 251 -16.87 -7.95 3.72
CA PHE A 251 -15.87 -7.54 2.74
C PHE A 251 -16.41 -7.69 1.32
N LYS A 252 -16.35 -6.59 0.55
CA LYS A 252 -16.56 -6.61 -0.90
C LYS A 252 -15.25 -6.56 -1.63
N LEU A 253 -15.11 -7.44 -2.62
CA LEU A 253 -13.97 -7.55 -3.50
C LEU A 253 -14.38 -7.22 -4.92
N PHE A 254 -13.59 -6.39 -5.60
CA PHE A 254 -13.80 -6.02 -6.99
C PHE A 254 -12.46 -5.68 -7.66
N PRO A 255 -12.37 -5.73 -9.00
CA PRO A 255 -11.12 -5.50 -9.71
C PRO A 255 -10.61 -4.07 -9.49
N ARG A 256 -9.30 -3.90 -9.40
CA ARG A 256 -8.69 -2.57 -9.44
C ARG A 256 -8.65 -2.07 -10.86
N GLU A 257 -8.90 -0.78 -11.04
CA GLU A 257 -8.56 -0.10 -12.28
C GLU A 257 -7.03 -0.03 -12.38
N VAL A 258 -6.45 -0.65 -13.41
CA VAL A 258 -5.06 -0.45 -13.80
C VAL A 258 -5.04 0.84 -14.61
N PRO A 259 -4.29 1.88 -14.21
CA PRO A 259 -4.13 3.06 -15.05
C PRO A 259 -3.53 2.62 -16.38
N ARG A 260 -4.29 2.72 -17.47
CA ARG A 260 -3.74 2.50 -18.81
C ARG A 260 -2.83 3.69 -19.09
N GLU A 261 -1.54 3.43 -19.35
CA GLU A 261 -0.69 4.44 -19.95
C GLU A 261 -1.38 4.91 -21.24
N ILE A 262 -1.77 6.18 -21.27
CA ILE A 262 -2.22 6.83 -22.49
C ILE A 262 -0.97 6.91 -23.35
N GLY A 263 -0.87 6.00 -24.33
CA GLY A 263 0.22 6.02 -25.30
C GLY A 263 0.33 7.40 -25.92
N VAL A 264 1.51 8.00 -25.81
CA VAL A 264 1.94 9.15 -26.60
C VAL A 264 2.52 8.62 -27.90
#